data_AF-T0LB25-F1
#
_entry.id   AF-T0LB25-F1
#
_cell.length_a   1.000
_cell.length_b   1.000
_cell.length_c   1.000
_cell.angle_alpha   90.00
_cell.angle_beta   90.00
_cell.angle_gamma   90.00
#
_symmetry.space_group_name_H-M   'P 1'
#
loop_
_entity.id
_entity.type
_entity.pdbx_description
1 polymer ?
#
loop_
_entity_poly.entity_id
_entity_poly.type
_entity_poly.pdbx_seq_one_letter_code
_entity_poly.pdbx_strand_id
1 'polypeptide(L)'
;MASTEQKTWRAALTFAGGAVIAQYLFGSVPIAAPAPSSLEACLNDVCSGRDDCVRFGNTAEWAQPFNLGQSSVPAAIIRPKDAREMAGVVKCALKHDTKVQARAGGHGFGNHGLGGEDGAISVDMHHFQYTSVDMMTPSRNVRVGGGTRLSQIDEHLRAHQRVIPHGLCGGIGIGGHATVVSRCIYLLWCAGILTL
;
A
#
# COMPACT_ATOMS: atom_id res chain seq x y z
N MET A 1 -31.62 -52.15 -20.36
CA MET A 1 -32.26 -52.37 -21.68
C MET A 1 -32.00 -51.09 -22.48
N ALA A 2 -30.92 -51.03 -23.26
CA ALA A 2 -30.82 -51.45 -24.68
C ALA A 2 -31.80 -50.65 -25.55
N SER A 3 -31.48 -50.07 -26.71
CA SER A 3 -30.33 -49.97 -27.63
C SER A 3 -30.45 -48.57 -28.30
N THR A 4 -29.63 -48.05 -29.22
CA THR A 4 -29.40 -48.45 -30.64
C THR A 4 -28.28 -47.50 -31.16
N GLU A 5 -27.13 -47.98 -31.68
CA GLU A 5 -26.72 -48.02 -33.11
C GLU A 5 -27.09 -46.78 -33.96
N GLN A 6 -26.30 -46.18 -34.86
CA GLN A 6 -25.11 -46.50 -35.65
C GLN A 6 -24.73 -45.18 -36.38
N LYS A 7 -23.45 -44.89 -36.65
CA LYS A 7 -22.98 -44.60 -38.02
C LYS A 7 -21.46 -44.41 -38.09
N THR A 8 -20.90 -45.29 -38.90
CA THR A 8 -19.51 -45.48 -39.29
C THR A 8 -19.07 -44.47 -40.34
N TRP A 9 -17.83 -44.01 -40.25
CA TRP A 9 -16.99 -43.77 -41.43
C TRP A 9 -15.58 -44.26 -41.13
N ARG A 10 -15.20 -45.37 -41.77
CA ARG A 10 -13.83 -45.88 -41.82
C ARG A 10 -13.13 -45.21 -42.99
N ALA A 11 -12.10 -44.42 -42.72
CA ALA A 11 -11.06 -44.13 -43.71
C ALA A 11 -9.80 -44.88 -43.27
N ALA A 12 -9.49 -45.95 -43.99
CA ALA A 12 -8.24 -46.67 -43.84
C ALA A 12 -7.14 -45.89 -44.59
N LEU A 13 -6.15 -45.36 -43.88
CA LEU A 13 -4.87 -45.00 -44.46
C LEU A 13 -3.83 -46.05 -44.06
N THR A 14 -3.45 -46.87 -45.02
CA THR A 14 -2.24 -47.69 -44.99
C THR A 14 -1.02 -46.79 -45.14
N PHE A 15 -0.31 -46.55 -44.04
CA PHE A 15 1.08 -46.09 -44.10
C PHE A 15 2.01 -47.28 -43.92
N ALA A 16 2.79 -47.53 -44.97
CA ALA A 16 3.88 -48.49 -44.99
C ALA A 16 4.97 -48.07 -43.97
N GLY A 17 5.57 -49.08 -43.35
CA GLY A 17 6.50 -48.96 -42.24
C GLY A 17 7.74 -48.11 -42.51
N GLY A 18 8.19 -47.49 -41.43
CA GLY A 18 9.45 -46.76 -41.30
C GLY A 18 9.60 -46.33 -39.85
N ALA A 19 9.78 -47.28 -38.94
CA ALA A 19 10.04 -47.00 -37.54
C ALA A 19 11.47 -46.45 -37.38
N VAL A 20 11.62 -45.12 -37.34
CA VAL A 20 12.81 -44.49 -36.79
C VAL A 20 12.46 -44.07 -35.37
N ILE A 21 12.76 -44.94 -34.41
CA ILE A 21 12.64 -44.61 -32.98
C ILE A 21 13.84 -43.73 -32.62
N ALA A 22 13.68 -42.41 -32.79
CA ALA A 22 14.56 -41.46 -32.13
C ALA A 22 14.17 -41.42 -30.64
N GLN A 23 14.91 -42.18 -29.81
CA GLN A 23 14.85 -42.06 -28.36
C GLN A 23 15.38 -40.68 -27.95
N TYR A 24 14.51 -39.68 -27.97
CA TYR A 24 14.73 -38.45 -27.24
C TYR A 24 14.48 -38.74 -25.76
N LEU A 25 15.58 -38.93 -25.02
CA LEU A 25 15.57 -38.81 -23.57
C LEU A 25 15.21 -37.36 -23.23
N PHE A 26 13.92 -37.05 -23.18
CA PHE A 26 13.43 -35.86 -22.51
C PHE A 26 13.63 -36.08 -21.01
N GLY A 27 14.85 -35.81 -20.55
CA GLY A 27 15.09 -35.58 -19.15
C GLY A 27 14.20 -34.41 -18.73
N SER A 28 13.20 -34.69 -17.90
CA SER A 28 12.44 -33.67 -17.22
C SER A 28 13.42 -32.89 -16.34
N VAL A 29 13.95 -31.78 -16.86
CA VAL A 29 14.63 -30.80 -16.02
C VAL A 29 13.58 -30.32 -15.03
N PRO A 30 13.74 -30.53 -13.71
CA PRO A 30 12.87 -29.87 -12.76
C PRO A 30 13.05 -28.38 -12.98
N ILE A 31 12.04 -27.70 -13.51
CA ILE A 31 11.97 -26.25 -13.46
C ILE A 31 11.92 -25.92 -11.98
N ALA A 32 13.06 -25.56 -11.41
CA ALA A 32 13.13 -25.06 -10.06
C ALA A 32 12.16 -23.87 -9.98
N ALA A 33 11.16 -23.98 -9.10
CA ALA A 33 10.36 -22.82 -8.75
C ALA A 33 11.34 -21.70 -8.36
N PRO A 34 11.18 -20.46 -8.87
CA PRO A 34 12.08 -19.38 -8.49
C PRO A 34 12.13 -19.32 -6.97
N ALA A 35 13.33 -19.29 -6.41
CA ALA A 35 13.52 -19.13 -4.97
C ALA A 35 12.65 -17.96 -4.50
N PRO A 36 12.01 -18.04 -3.32
CA PRO A 36 11.20 -16.93 -2.83
C PRO A 36 12.08 -15.67 -2.81
N SER A 37 11.75 -14.71 -3.69
CA SER A 37 12.40 -13.41 -3.78
C SER A 37 12.46 -12.79 -2.38
N SER A 38 13.57 -12.16 -1.98
CA SER A 38 13.64 -11.47 -0.68
C SER A 38 12.55 -10.39 -0.56
N LEU A 39 12.24 -9.96 0.67
CA LEU A 39 11.33 -8.84 0.90
C LEU A 39 11.79 -7.60 0.12
N GLU A 40 13.10 -7.33 0.13
CA GLU A 40 13.71 -6.22 -0.62
C GLU A 40 13.43 -6.34 -2.12
N ALA A 41 13.64 -7.51 -2.72
CA ALA A 41 13.35 -7.74 -4.13
C ALA A 41 11.85 -7.56 -4.44
N CYS A 42 10.97 -8.02 -3.55
CA CYS A 42 9.52 -7.86 -3.69
C CYS A 42 9.11 -6.38 -3.67
N LEU A 43 9.63 -5.60 -2.73
CA LEU A 43 9.32 -4.17 -2.63
C LEU A 43 9.93 -3.36 -3.79
N ASN A 44 11.12 -3.73 -4.27
CA ASN A 44 11.72 -3.12 -5.45
C ASN A 44 10.89 -3.35 -6.73
N ASP A 45 10.28 -4.53 -6.88
CA ASP A 45 9.37 -4.84 -8.00
C ASP A 45 8.13 -3.94 -7.98
N VAL A 46 7.51 -3.76 -6.81
CA VAL A 46 6.39 -2.80 -6.60
C VAL A 46 6.79 -1.40 -7.05
N CYS A 47 8.03 -1.00 -6.74
CA CYS A 47 8.55 0.31 -7.10
C CYS A 47 8.97 0.46 -8.57
N SER A 48 9.07 -0.64 -9.32
CA SER A 48 9.50 -0.64 -10.73
C SER A 48 10.80 0.15 -10.96
N GLY A 49 11.74 0.06 -10.01
CA GLY A 49 13.05 0.74 -10.09
C GLY A 49 13.05 2.25 -9.78
N ARG A 50 11.94 2.83 -9.32
CA ARG A 50 11.89 4.23 -8.88
C ARG A 50 12.77 4.47 -7.66
N ASP A 51 13.67 5.44 -7.76
CA ASP A 51 14.57 5.85 -6.69
C ASP A 51 13.86 6.63 -5.58
N ASP A 52 12.69 7.20 -5.80
CA ASP A 52 11.88 7.90 -4.79
C ASP A 52 10.83 7.01 -4.11
N CYS A 53 10.89 5.69 -4.31
CA CYS A 53 9.84 4.78 -3.86
C CYS A 53 10.18 4.02 -2.58
N VAL A 54 11.34 3.36 -2.45
CA VAL A 54 11.66 2.53 -1.28
C VAL A 54 13.07 2.81 -0.74
N ARG A 55 13.20 2.74 0.58
CA ARG A 55 14.48 2.81 1.31
C ARG A 55 14.54 1.67 2.31
N PHE A 56 15.73 1.10 2.46
CA PHE A 56 16.02 0.03 3.42
C PHE A 56 17.00 0.57 4.48
N GLY A 57 16.86 0.10 5.72
CA GLY A 57 17.70 0.55 6.84
C GLY A 57 17.32 1.92 7.43
N ASN A 58 18.12 2.40 8.40
CA ASN A 58 17.78 3.53 9.28
C ASN A 58 18.45 4.88 8.92
N THR A 59 19.25 4.95 7.86
CA THR A 59 20.06 6.14 7.53
C THR A 59 19.39 7.08 6.52
N ALA A 60 18.14 6.82 6.14
CA ALA A 60 17.41 7.67 5.21
C ALA A 60 16.74 8.85 5.93
N GLU A 61 16.67 10.01 5.27
CA GLU A 61 15.85 11.18 5.66
C GLU A 61 14.40 10.80 6.04
N TRP A 62 13.89 9.71 5.48
CA TRP A 62 12.53 9.25 5.73
C TRP A 62 12.37 8.54 7.07
N ALA A 63 13.46 8.07 7.70
CA ALA A 63 13.43 7.37 8.97
C ALA A 63 13.45 8.31 10.20
N GLN A 64 13.47 9.63 9.99
CA GLN A 64 13.56 10.60 11.10
C GLN A 64 12.37 10.45 12.06
N PRO A 65 12.62 10.15 13.35
CA PRO A 65 11.59 10.04 14.36
C PRO A 65 11.12 11.42 14.81
N PHE A 66 9.87 11.50 15.28
CA PHE A 66 9.36 12.72 15.90
C PHE A 66 9.82 12.81 17.37
N ASN A 67 9.68 11.72 18.12
CA ASN A 67 10.17 11.63 19.50
C ASN A 67 11.59 11.04 19.51
N LEU A 68 12.60 11.86 19.83
CA LEU A 68 13.99 11.41 19.89
C LEU A 68 14.27 10.43 21.05
N GLY A 69 13.39 10.36 22.05
CA GLY A 69 13.49 9.42 23.17
C GLY A 69 12.97 8.01 22.88
N GLN A 70 12.44 7.76 21.68
CA GLN A 70 12.01 6.43 21.25
C GLN A 70 12.56 6.10 19.86
N SER A 71 13.11 4.90 19.68
CA SER A 71 13.62 4.44 18.40
C SER A 71 12.85 3.22 17.92
N SER A 72 12.57 3.18 16.62
CA SER A 72 12.19 1.95 15.91
C SER A 72 12.88 1.95 14.56
N VAL A 73 13.35 0.78 14.13
CA VAL A 73 14.09 0.57 12.89
C VAL A 73 13.21 -0.22 11.93
N PRO A 74 12.54 0.42 10.97
CA PRO A 74 11.78 -0.29 9.96
C PRO A 74 12.70 -1.16 9.08
N ALA A 75 12.19 -2.30 8.61
CA ALA A 75 12.87 -3.08 7.57
C ALA A 75 12.92 -2.31 6.25
N ALA A 76 11.84 -1.59 5.93
CA ALA A 76 11.77 -0.73 4.76
C ALA A 76 10.82 0.45 5.01
N ILE A 77 11.12 1.58 4.39
CA ILE A 77 10.22 2.72 4.26
C ILE A 77 9.86 2.86 2.80
N ILE A 78 8.57 2.79 2.48
CA ILE A 78 8.07 2.82 1.10
C ILE A 78 7.04 3.94 0.92
N ARG A 79 7.09 4.61 -0.23
CA ARG A 79 6.21 5.68 -0.70
C ARG A 79 5.45 5.22 -1.95
N PRO A 80 4.33 4.50 -1.79
CA PRO A 80 3.48 4.14 -2.91
C PRO A 80 2.90 5.41 -3.55
N LYS A 81 2.83 5.46 -4.88
CA LYS A 81 2.22 6.59 -5.60
C LYS A 81 0.72 6.41 -5.83
N ASP A 82 0.23 5.18 -5.77
CA ASP A 82 -1.17 4.85 -6.01
C ASP A 82 -1.62 3.61 -5.20
N ALA A 83 -2.92 3.32 -5.27
CA ALA A 83 -3.53 2.20 -4.56
C ALA A 83 -3.05 0.82 -5.06
N ARG A 84 -2.56 0.70 -6.30
CA ARG A 84 -2.04 -0.56 -6.83
C ARG A 84 -0.69 -0.88 -6.23
N GLU A 85 0.20 0.11 -6.15
CA GLU A 85 1.47 -0.04 -5.46
C GLU A 85 1.25 -0.37 -3.98
N MET A 86 0.30 0.32 -3.31
CA MET A 86 -0.08 0.00 -1.93
C MET A 86 -0.52 -1.47 -1.77
N ALA A 87 -1.37 -1.97 -2.67
CA ALA A 87 -1.79 -3.37 -2.66
C ALA A 87 -0.60 -4.32 -2.88
N GLY A 88 0.37 -3.93 -3.72
CA GLY A 88 1.63 -4.65 -3.90
C GLY A 88 2.46 -4.75 -2.61
N VAL A 89 2.59 -3.65 -1.86
CA VAL A 89 3.28 -3.64 -0.56
C VAL A 89 2.64 -4.61 0.42
N VAL A 90 1.30 -4.56 0.55
CA VAL A 90 0.56 -5.47 1.45
C VAL A 90 0.75 -6.93 1.04
N LYS A 91 0.78 -7.24 -0.27
CA LYS A 91 1.07 -8.60 -0.76
C LYS A 91 2.48 -9.05 -0.41
N CYS A 92 3.49 -8.19 -0.58
CA CYS A 92 4.86 -8.50 -0.18
C CYS A 92 4.95 -8.75 1.32
N ALA A 93 4.33 -7.90 2.13
CA ALA A 93 4.29 -8.04 3.58
C ALA A 93 3.69 -9.38 4.01
N LEU A 94 2.54 -9.77 3.43
CA LEU A 94 1.90 -11.05 3.69
C LEU A 94 2.77 -12.25 3.28
N LYS A 95 3.44 -12.17 2.11
CA LYS A 95 4.34 -13.23 1.61
C LYS A 95 5.54 -13.46 2.54
N HIS A 96 6.00 -12.41 3.22
CA HIS A 96 7.21 -12.41 4.04
C HIS A 96 6.94 -12.31 5.55
N ASP A 97 5.68 -12.50 5.97
CA ASP A 97 5.22 -12.37 7.37
C ASP A 97 5.73 -11.09 8.06
N THR A 98 5.76 -9.98 7.32
CA THR A 98 6.28 -8.70 7.81
C THR A 98 5.12 -7.78 8.17
N LYS A 99 5.19 -7.10 9.32
CA LYS A 99 4.16 -6.13 9.71
C LYS A 99 4.21 -4.89 8.82
N VAL A 100 3.06 -4.24 8.65
CA VAL A 100 2.93 -3.02 7.86
C VAL A 100 2.34 -1.94 8.75
N GLN A 101 2.89 -0.73 8.67
CA GLN A 101 2.38 0.39 9.41
C GLN A 101 2.37 1.67 8.58
N ALA A 102 1.20 2.31 8.49
CA ALA A 102 1.03 3.53 7.72
C ALA A 102 1.59 4.74 8.48
N ARG A 103 2.25 5.64 7.74
CA ARG A 103 2.78 6.89 8.23
C ARG A 103 2.23 8.05 7.40
N ALA A 104 1.50 8.94 8.06
CA ALA A 104 1.12 10.24 7.50
C ALA A 104 2.11 11.32 7.98
N GLY A 105 1.81 11.97 9.11
CA GLY A 105 2.59 13.08 9.69
C GLY A 105 3.90 12.68 10.32
N GLY A 106 4.02 11.44 10.80
CA GLY A 106 5.12 11.02 11.66
C GLY A 106 5.05 11.55 13.10
N HIS A 107 4.00 12.29 13.48
CA HIS A 107 3.85 12.95 14.80
C HIS A 107 3.48 12.03 15.99
N GLY A 108 3.55 10.71 15.82
CA GLY A 108 3.22 9.77 16.90
C GLY A 108 4.28 9.82 17.99
N PHE A 109 3.90 10.02 19.25
CA PHE A 109 4.86 10.10 20.37
C PHE A 109 5.59 8.77 20.61
N GLY A 110 4.96 7.64 20.27
CA GLY A 110 5.61 6.33 20.27
C GLY A 110 6.33 5.99 18.96
N ASN A 111 6.46 6.94 18.03
CA ASN A 111 6.97 6.74 16.67
C ASN A 111 6.33 5.56 15.91
N HIS A 112 5.09 5.16 16.25
CA HIS A 112 4.42 4.02 15.63
C HIS A 112 4.37 4.06 14.10
N GLY A 113 4.37 5.24 13.47
CA GLY A 113 4.43 5.35 12.01
C GLY A 113 5.70 4.75 11.38
N LEU A 114 6.79 4.61 12.13
CA LEU A 114 8.01 3.93 11.70
C LEU A 114 7.94 2.40 11.83
N GLY A 115 6.84 1.86 12.36
CA GLY A 115 6.67 0.42 12.58
C GLY A 115 6.13 0.09 13.96
N GLY A 116 6.42 0.94 14.97
CA GLY A 116 6.10 0.67 16.38
C GLY A 116 6.99 -0.38 17.02
N GLU A 117 7.51 -1.31 16.22
CA GLU A 117 8.56 -2.28 16.52
C GLU A 117 9.56 -2.33 15.37
N ASP A 118 10.72 -2.93 15.62
CA ASP A 118 11.76 -3.10 14.60
C ASP A 118 11.33 -4.12 13.54
N GLY A 119 11.78 -3.92 12.29
CA GLY A 119 11.57 -4.85 11.19
C GLY A 119 10.23 -4.72 10.47
N ALA A 120 9.35 -3.80 10.86
CA ALA A 120 8.12 -3.53 10.13
C ALA A 120 8.35 -2.71 8.85
N ILE A 121 7.41 -2.78 7.91
CA ILE A 121 7.36 -1.92 6.72
C ILE A 121 6.61 -0.63 7.09
N SER A 122 7.30 0.51 7.04
CA SER A 122 6.68 1.82 7.18
C SER A 122 6.18 2.31 5.82
N VAL A 123 4.88 2.54 5.69
CA VAL A 123 4.27 3.04 4.45
C VAL A 123 4.05 4.53 4.58
N ASP A 124 4.94 5.32 4.01
CA ASP A 124 4.87 6.78 3.99
C ASP A 124 3.89 7.25 2.91
N MET A 125 2.80 7.87 3.36
CA MET A 125 1.70 8.35 2.53
C MET A 125 2.01 9.66 1.80
N HIS A 126 3.29 10.01 1.62
CA HIS A 126 3.76 11.25 1.01
C HIS A 126 3.07 11.62 -0.31
N HIS A 127 2.82 10.64 -1.20
CA HIS A 127 2.15 10.89 -2.49
C HIS A 127 0.62 10.94 -2.41
N PHE A 128 0.03 10.66 -1.26
CA PHE A 128 -1.41 10.78 -1.00
C PHE A 128 -1.72 12.10 -0.29
N GLN A 129 -1.16 13.20 -0.79
CA GLN A 129 -1.37 14.56 -0.30
C GLN A 129 -2.25 15.33 -1.28
N TYR A 130 -3.56 15.28 -1.06
CA TYR A 130 -4.53 16.01 -1.87
C TYR A 130 -5.72 16.40 -1.01
N THR A 131 -6.37 17.49 -1.39
CA THR A 131 -7.66 17.91 -0.83
C THR A 131 -8.55 18.31 -2.00
N SER A 132 -9.82 17.94 -1.96
CA SER A 132 -10.83 18.37 -2.93
C SER A 132 -12.18 18.52 -2.25
N VAL A 133 -12.92 19.56 -2.61
CA VAL A 133 -14.28 19.81 -2.13
C VAL A 133 -15.28 19.47 -3.23
N ASP A 134 -16.25 18.62 -2.93
CA ASP A 134 -17.39 18.39 -3.82
C ASP A 134 -18.35 19.58 -3.74
N MET A 135 -18.31 20.44 -4.75
CA MET A 135 -19.18 21.62 -4.82
C MET A 135 -20.56 21.32 -5.42
N MET A 136 -20.77 20.10 -5.94
CA MET A 136 -22.00 19.72 -6.64
C MET A 136 -23.09 19.22 -5.69
N THR A 137 -22.72 18.81 -4.47
CA THR A 137 -23.67 18.30 -3.48
C THR A 137 -23.95 19.34 -2.39
N PRO A 138 -25.19 19.40 -1.83
CA PRO A 138 -25.50 20.29 -0.70
C PRO A 138 -24.63 20.03 0.53
N SER A 139 -24.24 18.78 0.74
CA SER A 139 -23.39 18.34 1.85
C SER A 139 -21.96 18.89 1.79
N ARG A 140 -21.49 19.27 0.58
CA ARG A 140 -20.16 19.85 0.35
C ARG A 140 -19.02 19.05 0.97
N ASN A 141 -19.05 17.74 0.72
CA ASN A 141 -18.11 16.81 1.31
C ASN A 141 -16.68 17.11 0.85
N VAL A 142 -15.73 16.95 1.76
CA VAL A 142 -14.30 17.10 1.47
C VAL A 142 -13.67 15.72 1.37
N ARG A 143 -12.87 15.49 0.32
CA ARG A 143 -12.02 14.31 0.19
C ARG A 143 -10.58 14.73 0.46
N VAL A 144 -9.93 14.04 1.38
CA VAL A 144 -8.56 14.32 1.80
C VAL A 144 -7.73 13.05 1.67
N GLY A 145 -6.55 13.15 1.06
CA GLY A 145 -5.58 12.07 1.00
C GLY A 145 -4.96 11.81 2.38
N GLY A 146 -4.74 10.55 2.74
CA GLY A 146 -4.31 10.16 4.09
C GLY A 146 -2.97 10.75 4.54
N GLY A 147 -2.11 11.17 3.60
CA GLY A 147 -0.81 11.79 3.90
C GLY A 147 -0.86 13.31 4.11
N THR A 148 -2.00 13.96 3.81
CA THR A 148 -2.15 15.42 3.79
C THR A 148 -1.93 16.01 5.17
N ARG A 149 -1.18 17.12 5.24
CA ARG A 149 -0.91 17.87 6.48
C ARG A 149 -2.10 18.75 6.84
N LEU A 150 -2.36 18.96 8.13
CA LEU A 150 -3.48 19.79 8.59
C LEU A 150 -3.41 21.21 8.01
N SER A 151 -2.23 21.82 7.96
CA SER A 151 -2.07 23.16 7.37
C SER A 151 -2.38 23.21 5.87
N GLN A 152 -2.08 22.15 5.12
CA GLN A 152 -2.40 22.07 3.69
C GLN A 152 -3.91 21.93 3.46
N ILE A 153 -4.61 21.24 4.37
CA ILE A 153 -6.07 21.13 4.33
C ILE A 153 -6.69 22.52 4.57
N ASP A 154 -6.26 23.23 5.62
CA ASP A 154 -6.73 24.59 5.93
C ASP A 154 -6.50 25.56 4.77
N GLU A 155 -5.31 25.52 4.17
CA GLU A 155 -4.96 26.35 3.01
C GLU A 155 -5.90 26.09 1.83
N HIS A 156 -6.18 24.83 1.52
CA HIS A 156 -7.10 24.46 0.45
C HIS A 156 -8.54 24.86 0.75
N LEU A 157 -9.02 24.62 1.97
CA LEU A 157 -10.41 24.90 2.36
C LEU A 157 -10.71 26.40 2.49
N ARG A 158 -9.70 27.23 2.72
CA ARG A 158 -9.82 28.70 2.76
C ARG A 158 -10.46 29.25 1.50
N ALA A 159 -10.07 28.75 0.32
CA ALA A 159 -10.62 29.18 -0.98
C ALA A 159 -12.14 28.89 -1.10
N HIS A 160 -12.65 27.95 -0.31
CA HIS A 160 -14.05 27.55 -0.29
C HIS A 160 -14.82 28.11 0.91
N GLN A 161 -14.20 28.96 1.74
CA GLN A 161 -14.77 29.46 2.99
C GLN A 161 -15.27 28.31 3.89
N ARG A 162 -14.46 27.25 4.02
CA ARG A 162 -14.74 26.08 4.84
C ARG A 162 -13.60 25.84 5.82
N VAL A 163 -13.93 25.13 6.89
CA VAL A 163 -13.00 24.63 7.89
C VAL A 163 -13.47 23.24 8.31
N ILE A 164 -12.55 22.41 8.79
CA ILE A 164 -12.89 21.16 9.48
C ILE A 164 -12.29 21.21 10.89
N PRO A 165 -12.97 20.67 11.91
CA PRO A 165 -12.42 20.65 13.27
C PRO A 165 -11.23 19.67 13.35
N HIS A 166 -10.01 20.20 13.51
CA HIS A 166 -8.78 19.43 13.74
C HIS A 166 -7.79 20.20 14.63
N GLY A 167 -6.76 19.54 15.15
CA GLY A 167 -5.76 20.12 16.05
C GLY A 167 -4.97 21.30 15.46
N LEU A 168 -4.21 21.99 16.31
CA LEU A 168 -3.54 23.25 15.96
C LEU A 168 -2.22 23.07 15.17
N CYS A 169 -1.53 21.93 15.35
CA CYS A 169 -0.20 21.75 14.78
C CYS A 169 -0.29 21.39 13.29
N GLY A 170 0.05 22.34 12.40
CA GLY A 170 -0.06 22.19 10.96
C GLY A 170 0.71 21.00 10.36
N GLY A 171 1.86 20.62 10.94
CA GLY A 171 2.70 19.51 10.49
C GLY A 171 2.15 18.11 10.77
N ILE A 172 1.05 17.99 11.53
CA ILE A 172 0.39 16.70 11.76
C ILE A 172 -0.26 16.23 10.45
N GLY A 173 -0.16 14.93 10.15
CA GLY A 173 -0.84 14.32 9.02
C GLY A 173 -2.22 13.80 9.39
N ILE A 174 -3.20 14.05 8.54
CA ILE A 174 -4.61 13.73 8.78
C ILE A 174 -4.86 12.24 9.03
N GLY A 175 -4.13 11.35 8.37
CA GLY A 175 -4.35 9.90 8.46
C GLY A 175 -4.22 9.35 9.88
N GLY A 176 -3.28 9.87 10.69
CA GLY A 176 -3.19 9.51 12.10
C GLY A 176 -4.08 10.36 13.01
N HIS A 177 -4.24 11.65 12.68
CA HIS A 177 -5.02 12.58 13.48
C HIS A 177 -6.51 12.23 13.53
N ALA A 178 -7.09 11.91 12.36
CA ALA A 178 -8.51 11.60 12.22
C ALA A 178 -8.87 10.20 12.75
N THR A 179 -7.93 9.26 12.78
CA THR A 179 -8.20 7.84 13.12
C THR A 179 -7.99 7.51 14.59
N VAL A 180 -7.19 8.28 15.33
CA VAL A 180 -6.94 8.04 16.76
C VAL A 180 -7.76 9.00 17.61
N VAL A 181 -7.46 10.30 17.58
CA VAL A 181 -8.25 11.37 18.22
C VAL A 181 -7.89 12.72 17.57
N SER A 182 -8.89 13.40 17.02
CA SER A 182 -8.78 14.82 16.62
C SER A 182 -9.35 15.70 17.73
N ARG A 183 -8.49 16.29 18.56
CA ARG A 183 -8.92 17.30 19.55
C ARG A 183 -8.50 18.70 19.12
N CYS A 184 -9.50 19.50 18.71
CA CYS A 184 -9.38 20.94 18.55
C CYS A 184 -10.26 21.65 19.58
N ILE A 185 -9.71 22.10 20.70
CA ILE A 185 -10.53 22.70 21.77
C ILE A 185 -11.40 23.86 21.26
N TYR A 186 -10.88 24.68 20.34
CA TYR A 186 -11.60 25.86 19.83
C TYR A 186 -12.77 25.51 18.89
N LEU A 187 -12.56 24.63 17.91
CA LEU A 187 -13.59 24.30 16.92
C LEU A 187 -14.53 23.18 17.39
N LEU A 188 -14.11 22.30 18.31
CA LEU A 188 -14.99 21.27 18.86
C LEU A 188 -16.19 21.87 19.61
N TRP A 189 -15.98 23.00 20.29
CA TRP A 189 -17.04 23.72 20.99
C TRP A 189 -18.05 24.34 20.00
N CYS A 190 -17.56 25.03 18.96
CA CYS A 190 -18.43 25.62 17.93
C CYS A 190 -19.10 24.59 17.01
N ALA A 191 -18.46 23.44 16.78
CA ALA A 191 -18.96 22.39 15.89
C ALA A 191 -19.87 21.36 16.61
N GLY A 192 -20.13 21.53 17.91
CA GLY A 192 -21.02 20.64 18.67
C GLY A 192 -20.50 19.23 18.92
N ILE A 193 -19.17 19.01 18.78
CA ILE A 193 -18.54 17.69 19.00
C ILE A 193 -18.25 17.46 20.50
N LEU A 194 -18.22 18.53 21.30
CA LEU A 194 -18.15 18.46 22.76
C LEU A 194 -19.41 19.09 23.37
N THR A 195 -20.33 18.26 23.87
CA THR A 195 -21.34 18.66 24.86
C THR A 195 -20.89 18.16 26.23
N LEU A 196 -20.82 19.05 27.21
CA LEU A 196 -20.61 18.70 28.62
C LEU A 196 -21.80 17.93 29.18
#